data_AF-A0A9W6M7X6-F1
#
_entry.id   AF-A0A9W6M7X6-F1
#
_cell.length_a   1.000
_cell.length_b   1.000
_cell.length_c   1.000
_cell.angle_alpha   90.00
_cell.angle_beta   90.00
_cell.angle_gamma   90.00
#
_symmetry.space_group_name_H-M   'P 1'
#
loop_
_entity.id
_entity.type
_entity.pdbx_description
1 polymer ?
#
loop_
_entity_poly.entity_id
_entity_poly.type
_entity_poly.pdbx_seq_one_letter_code
_entity_poly.pdbx_strand_id
1 'polypeptide(L)'
;MTATDSWGIDELDGQTHTLVTREISGWEVMIGGGPEQFIVTATRDSGQRIANALTSTEPDDDDDTVDLTVGGQAVDYPAEYVLTRDEVLSAIAELESGVFTEGRWEQIG
;
A
#
# COMPACT_ATOMS: atom_id res chain seq x y z
N MET A 1 23.25 -8.47 2.84
CA MET A 1 22.33 -9.62 2.73
C MET A 1 20.95 -9.07 3.03
N THR A 2 20.26 -8.61 2.00
CA THR A 2 18.89 -8.08 2.13
C THR A 2 17.98 -9.24 2.48
N ALA A 3 17.25 -9.13 3.59
CA ALA A 3 16.22 -10.09 3.94
C ALA A 3 15.25 -10.17 2.76
N THR A 4 15.02 -11.37 2.23
CA THR A 4 13.99 -11.61 1.23
C THR A 4 12.67 -11.12 1.79
N ASP A 5 12.05 -10.14 1.12
CA ASP A 5 10.72 -9.70 1.46
C ASP A 5 9.75 -10.87 1.30
N SER A 6 9.13 -11.33 2.39
CA SER A 6 8.19 -12.46 2.36
C SER A 6 6.85 -12.09 1.69
N TRP A 7 6.66 -10.82 1.36
CA TRP A 7 5.44 -10.25 0.85
C TRP A 7 5.38 -10.19 -0.68
N GLY A 8 6.51 -10.38 -1.37
CA GLY A 8 6.60 -10.28 -2.83
C GLY A 8 6.64 -8.84 -3.33
N ILE A 9 6.93 -7.87 -2.45
CA ILE A 9 7.00 -6.44 -2.80
C ILE A 9 8.16 -6.20 -3.78
N ASP A 10 9.29 -6.88 -3.57
CA ASP A 10 10.48 -6.78 -4.43
C ASP A 10 10.25 -7.33 -5.86
N GLU A 11 9.17 -8.09 -6.07
CA GLU A 11 8.77 -8.60 -7.38
C GLU A 11 7.93 -7.59 -8.16
N LEU A 12 7.37 -6.56 -7.49
CA LEU A 12 6.54 -5.55 -8.13
C LEU A 12 7.42 -4.57 -8.92
N ASP A 13 7.23 -4.51 -10.23
CA ASP A 13 8.07 -3.77 -11.18
C ASP A 13 7.35 -2.61 -11.88
N GLY A 14 6.08 -2.36 -11.53
CA GLY A 14 5.26 -1.32 -12.15
C GLY A 14 4.86 -1.60 -13.61
N GLN A 15 5.16 -2.80 -14.14
CA GLN A 15 4.94 -3.14 -15.55
C GLN A 15 4.30 -4.52 -15.73
N THR A 16 4.99 -5.58 -15.30
CA THR A 16 4.56 -6.98 -15.45
C THR A 16 3.92 -7.49 -14.18
N HIS A 17 4.53 -7.19 -13.04
CA HIS A 17 4.03 -7.54 -11.71
C HIS A 17 3.73 -6.24 -10.99
N THR A 18 2.44 -5.94 -10.84
CA THR A 18 1.96 -4.61 -10.41
C THR A 18 1.04 -4.70 -9.21
N LEU A 19 0.83 -5.91 -8.70
CA LEU A 19 -0.11 -6.20 -7.64
C LEU A 19 0.27 -7.48 -6.92
N VAL A 20 0.19 -7.48 -5.61
CA VAL A 20 0.14 -8.68 -4.78
C VAL A 20 -1.00 -8.57 -3.78
N THR A 21 -1.61 -9.70 -3.43
CA THR A 21 -2.69 -9.75 -2.45
C THR A 21 -2.44 -10.87 -1.45
N ARG A 22 -2.70 -10.61 -0.17
CA ARG A 22 -2.53 -11.56 0.93
C ARG A 22 -3.59 -11.32 2.00
N GLU A 23 -3.82 -12.34 2.82
CA GLU A 23 -4.64 -12.20 4.02
C GLU A 23 -3.75 -12.05 5.27
N ILE A 24 -4.04 -11.07 6.14
CA ILE A 24 -3.39 -10.88 7.45
C ILE A 24 -4.44 -10.60 8.51
N SER A 25 -4.47 -11.36 9.61
CA SER A 25 -5.30 -11.02 10.77
C SER A 25 -6.79 -10.74 10.43
N GLY A 26 -7.29 -11.39 9.37
CA GLY A 26 -8.66 -11.21 8.85
C GLY A 26 -8.85 -10.01 7.88
N TRP A 27 -7.78 -9.33 7.49
CA TRP A 27 -7.76 -8.33 6.42
C TRP A 27 -7.28 -8.95 5.11
N GLU A 28 -7.98 -8.68 4.02
CA GLU A 28 -7.51 -8.88 2.66
C GLU A 28 -6.70 -7.65 2.24
N VAL A 29 -5.39 -7.80 2.18
CA VAL A 29 -4.42 -6.72 1.94
C VAL A 29 -3.95 -6.79 0.49
N MET A 30 -4.14 -5.70 -0.22
CA MET A 30 -3.64 -5.45 -1.57
C MET A 30 -2.45 -4.48 -1.50
N ILE A 31 -1.36 -4.84 -2.19
CA ILE A 31 -0.22 -3.95 -2.44
C ILE A 31 -0.08 -3.79 -3.95
N GLY A 32 -0.16 -2.55 -4.43
CA GLY A 32 -0.05 -2.23 -5.85
C GLY A 32 1.14 -1.32 -6.15
N GLY A 33 1.61 -1.31 -7.40
CA GLY A 33 2.66 -0.39 -7.87
C GLY A 33 3.99 -1.09 -8.17
N GLY A 34 5.09 -0.49 -7.70
CA GLY A 34 6.47 -0.94 -7.86
C GLY A 34 7.24 -0.21 -8.97
N PRO A 35 8.59 -0.27 -8.96
CA PRO A 35 9.42 -0.84 -7.89
C PRO A 35 9.71 0.14 -6.74
N GLU A 36 9.41 1.42 -6.89
CA GLU A 36 9.78 2.46 -5.91
C GLU A 36 8.60 2.99 -5.11
N GLN A 37 7.41 2.98 -5.71
CA GLN A 37 6.20 3.59 -5.17
C GLN A 37 5.07 2.57 -5.15
N PHE A 38 4.33 2.57 -4.04
CA PHE A 38 3.33 1.55 -3.78
C PHE A 38 2.06 2.15 -3.19
N ILE A 39 0.96 1.43 -3.30
CA ILE A 39 -0.27 1.69 -2.54
C ILE A 39 -0.59 0.47 -1.69
N VAL A 40 -1.19 0.68 -0.53
CA VAL A 40 -1.67 -0.40 0.35
C VAL A 40 -3.12 -0.15 0.71
N THR A 41 -3.98 -1.09 0.34
CA THR A 41 -5.39 -1.11 0.73
C THR A 41 -5.68 -2.43 1.44
N ALA A 42 -6.18 -2.34 2.67
CA ALA A 42 -6.66 -3.48 3.43
C ALA A 42 -8.18 -3.44 3.50
N THR A 43 -8.84 -4.57 3.25
CA THR A 43 -10.29 -4.69 3.39
C THR A 43 -10.68 -5.82 4.32
N ARG A 44 -11.81 -5.69 5.01
CA ARG A 44 -12.34 -6.70 5.92
C ARG A 44 -13.86 -6.72 5.86
N ASP A 45 -14.45 -7.79 6.39
CA ASP A 45 -15.90 -7.97 6.47
C ASP A 45 -16.56 -7.90 5.07
N SER A 46 -15.90 -8.54 4.08
CA SER A 46 -16.31 -8.54 2.66
C SER A 46 -16.33 -7.13 2.04
N GLY A 47 -15.33 -6.30 2.37
CA GLY A 47 -15.17 -4.95 1.83
C GLY A 47 -16.00 -3.88 2.54
N GLN A 48 -16.70 -4.22 3.63
CA GLN A 48 -17.45 -3.23 4.43
C GLN A 48 -16.53 -2.33 5.26
N ARG A 49 -15.32 -2.81 5.57
CA ARG A 49 -14.28 -2.02 6.21
C ARG A 49 -13.09 -1.93 5.29
N ILE A 50 -12.63 -0.71 5.04
CA ILE A 50 -11.50 -0.40 4.18
C ILE A 50 -10.53 0.43 5.02
N ALA A 51 -9.24 0.12 4.91
CA ALA A 51 -8.16 0.89 5.48
C ALA A 51 -7.11 1.12 4.38
N ASN A 52 -6.97 2.37 3.96
CA ASN A 52 -5.92 2.79 3.02
C ASN A 52 -4.76 3.35 3.83
N ALA A 53 -3.54 2.87 3.58
CA ALA A 53 -2.38 3.42 4.25
C ALA A 53 -1.99 4.76 3.62
N LEU A 54 -1.63 5.72 4.48
CA LEU A 54 -1.22 7.06 4.11
C LEU A 54 0.30 7.19 4.28
N THR A 55 0.93 7.92 3.37
CA THR A 55 2.34 8.28 3.53
C THR A 55 2.50 9.27 4.68
N SER A 56 3.64 9.19 5.36
CA SER A 56 4.07 10.21 6.31
C SER A 56 4.83 11.35 5.65
N THR A 57 5.08 11.26 4.35
CA THR A 57 5.75 12.28 3.55
C THR A 57 4.73 13.30 3.10
N GLU A 58 4.97 14.58 3.38
CA GLU A 58 4.14 15.64 2.82
C GLU A 58 4.32 15.63 1.28
N PRO A 59 3.22 15.59 0.51
CA PRO A 59 3.34 15.67 -0.94
C PRO A 59 3.96 17.00 -1.34
N ASP A 60 4.84 17.00 -2.34
CA ASP A 60 5.36 18.23 -2.93
C ASP A 60 4.18 19.05 -3.49
N ASP A 61 4.08 20.34 -3.14
CA ASP A 61 2.96 21.26 -3.45
C ASP A 61 2.60 21.38 -4.96
N ASP A 62 3.39 20.82 -5.88
CA ASP A 62 3.23 20.96 -7.32
C ASP A 62 2.47 19.80 -8.01
N ASP A 63 2.35 18.61 -7.40
CA ASP A 63 1.65 17.44 -7.98
C ASP A 63 0.82 16.70 -6.93
N ASP A 64 -0.51 16.90 -6.98
CA ASP A 64 -1.48 16.23 -6.08
C ASP A 64 -1.60 14.72 -6.35
N THR A 65 -1.05 14.22 -7.48
CA THR A 65 -1.21 12.84 -7.94
C THR A 65 0.06 12.23 -8.52
N VAL A 66 0.20 10.91 -8.42
CA VAL A 66 1.28 10.11 -8.98
C VAL A 66 0.71 9.03 -9.89
N ASP A 67 1.27 8.89 -11.10
CA ASP A 67 0.94 7.80 -12.02
C ASP A 67 1.50 6.47 -11.50
N LEU A 68 0.61 5.52 -11.22
CA LEU A 68 0.99 4.16 -10.84
C LEU A 68 0.25 3.14 -11.68
N THR A 69 0.95 2.07 -12.04
CA THR A 69 0.30 0.89 -12.61
C THR A 69 -0.01 -0.11 -11.51
N VAL A 70 -1.30 -0.38 -11.30
CA VAL A 70 -1.81 -1.31 -10.29
C VAL A 70 -2.71 -2.33 -10.97
N GLY A 71 -2.42 -3.62 -10.82
CA GLY A 71 -3.19 -4.68 -11.48
C GLY A 71 -3.23 -4.57 -13.01
N GLY A 72 -2.16 -4.01 -13.61
CA GLY A 72 -2.04 -3.77 -15.04
C GLY A 72 -2.85 -2.57 -15.57
N GLN A 73 -3.34 -1.69 -14.69
CA GLN A 73 -4.04 -0.46 -15.06
C GLN A 73 -3.24 0.74 -14.59
N ALA A 74 -2.94 1.68 -15.49
CA ALA A 74 -2.36 2.97 -15.15
C ALA A 74 -3.45 3.87 -14.54
N VAL A 75 -3.17 4.43 -13.37
CA VAL A 75 -4.10 5.23 -12.56
C VAL A 75 -3.32 6.35 -11.88
N ASP A 76 -3.87 7.57 -11.95
CA ASP A 76 -3.40 8.69 -11.14
C ASP A 76 -3.90 8.53 -9.70
N TYR A 77 -3.00 8.21 -8.78
CA TYR A 77 -3.30 8.09 -7.36
C TYR A 77 -2.99 9.40 -6.63
N PRO A 78 -3.82 9.84 -5.67
CA PRO A 78 -3.45 10.96 -4.81
C PRO A 78 -2.14 10.66 -4.07
N ALA A 79 -1.23 11.63 -4.04
CA ALA A 79 0.12 11.45 -3.52
C ALA A 79 0.13 10.99 -2.04
N GLU A 80 -0.90 11.35 -1.26
CA GLU A 80 -1.06 10.92 0.13
C GLU A 80 -1.19 9.39 0.32
N TYR A 81 -1.58 8.64 -0.72
CA TYR A 81 -1.67 7.17 -0.69
C TYR A 81 -0.40 6.47 -1.19
N VAL A 82 0.59 7.23 -1.68
CA VAL A 82 1.77 6.69 -2.34
C VAL A 82 2.90 6.52 -1.33
N LEU A 83 3.26 5.26 -1.11
CA LEU A 83 4.15 4.82 -0.05
C LEU A 83 5.50 4.40 -0.61
N THR A 84 6.53 4.66 0.17
CA THR A 84 7.84 4.00 -0.01
C THR A 84 7.78 2.55 0.45
N ARG A 85 8.76 1.73 0.03
CA ARG A 85 8.88 0.33 0.47
C ARG A 85 8.90 0.17 1.99
N ASP A 86 9.65 1.01 2.70
CA ASP A 86 9.74 0.96 4.17
C ASP A 86 8.40 1.31 4.85
N GLU A 87 7.62 2.22 4.25
CA GLU A 87 6.28 2.55 4.73
C GLU A 87 5.29 1.42 4.52
N VAL A 88 5.38 0.68 3.39
CA VAL A 88 4.59 -0.53 3.15
C VAL A 88 4.88 -1.59 4.21
N LEU A 89 6.17 -1.86 4.48
CA LEU A 89 6.56 -2.83 5.52
C LEU A 89 6.06 -2.44 6.90
N SER A 90 6.11 -1.14 7.21
CA SER A 90 5.58 -0.62 8.47
C SER A 90 4.05 -0.77 8.54
N ALA A 91 3.33 -0.50 7.45
CA ALA A 91 1.87 -0.69 7.38
C ALA A 91 1.46 -2.16 7.54
N ILE A 92 2.23 -3.09 6.95
CA ILE A 92 2.04 -4.53 7.14
C ILE A 92 2.21 -4.92 8.62
N ALA A 93 3.25 -4.43 9.28
CA ALA A 93 3.49 -4.72 10.70
C ALA A 93 2.36 -4.19 11.61
N GLU A 94 1.80 -3.02 11.27
CA GLU A 94 0.62 -2.46 11.94
C GLU A 94 -0.62 -3.37 11.76
N LEU A 95 -0.89 -3.82 10.54
CA LEU A 95 -1.97 -4.78 10.24
C LEU A 95 -1.80 -6.12 10.97
N GLU A 96 -0.57 -6.65 11.02
CA GLU A 96 -0.24 -7.88 11.74
C GLU A 96 -0.48 -7.73 13.24
N SER A 97 -0.06 -6.61 13.83
CA SER A 97 -0.23 -6.32 15.25
C SER A 97 -1.66 -5.93 15.63
N GLY A 98 -2.46 -5.46 14.67
CA GLY A 98 -3.78 -4.86 14.89
C GLY A 98 -3.74 -3.48 15.55
N VAL A 99 -2.57 -2.85 15.61
CA VAL A 99 -2.37 -1.50 16.17
C VAL A 99 -2.12 -0.54 15.02
N PHE A 100 -3.07 0.37 14.79
CA PHE A 100 -3.01 1.37 13.73
C PHE A 100 -2.49 2.70 14.27
N THR A 101 -1.41 3.20 13.67
CA THR A 101 -0.85 4.51 14.04
C THR A 101 -1.81 5.63 13.61
N GLU A 102 -2.02 6.63 14.48
CA GLU A 102 -2.85 7.79 14.16
C GLU A 102 -2.29 8.55 12.94
N GLY A 103 -3.17 8.92 12.00
CA GLY A 103 -2.80 9.64 10.79
C GLY A 103 -2.11 8.80 9.70
N ARG A 104 -1.83 7.52 9.95
CA ARG A 104 -1.25 6.59 8.95
C ARG A 104 -2.28 5.82 8.13
N TRP A 105 -3.56 5.97 8.45
CA TRP A 105 -4.63 5.22 7.84
C TRP A 105 -5.87 6.09 7.64
N GLU A 106 -6.37 6.09 6.41
CA GLU A 106 -7.75 6.47 6.13
C GLU A 106 -8.63 5.22 6.31
N GLN A 107 -9.61 5.28 7.21
CA GLN A 107 -10.53 4.17 7.46
C GLN A 107 -11.95 4.51 7.02
N ILE A 108 -12.55 3.64 6.21
CA ILE A 108 -13.90 3.79 5.65
C ILE A 108 -14.70 2.55 6.05
N GLY A 109 -15.85 2.75 6.70
CA GLY A 109 -16.76 1.67 7.12
C GLY A 109 -17.79 2.09 8.15
#